data_AF-W0HPL4-F1
#
_entry.id   AF-W0HPL4-F1
#
_cell.length_a   1.000
_cell.length_b   1.000
_cell.length_c   1.000
_cell.angle_alpha   90.00
_cell.angle_beta   90.00
_cell.angle_gamma   90.00
#
_symmetry.space_group_name_H-M   'P 1'
#
loop_
_entity.id
_entity.type
_entity.pdbx_description
1 polymer ?
#
loop_
_entity_poly.entity_id
_entity_poly.type
_entity_poly.pdbx_seq_one_letter_code
_entity_poly.pdbx_strand_id
1 'polypeptide(L)' 'MNRSLYAHIADSAARCERHGHFDEAESLWRQASEQAVQQENRDWTALRARVCESRRRFLAACPARVKNGGVA' A
#
# COMPACT_ATOMS: atom_id res chain seq x y z
N MET A 1 20.98 16.30 -1.42
CA MET A 1 20.87 15.05 -2.20
C MET A 1 19.47 14.97 -2.77
N ASN A 2 19.33 14.97 -4.09
CA ASN A 2 18.02 14.82 -4.74
C ASN A 2 17.63 13.33 -4.67
N ARG A 3 16.49 13.00 -4.06
CA ARG A 3 16.03 11.60 -3.99
C ARG A 3 15.57 11.17 -5.38
N SER A 4 15.83 9.92 -5.76
CA SER A 4 15.33 9.39 -7.03
C SER A 4 13.81 9.38 -7.06
N LEU A 5 13.21 9.46 -8.25
CA LEU A 5 11.75 9.39 -8.41
C LEU A 5 11.18 8.11 -7.76
N TYR A 6 11.86 6.98 -7.93
CA TYR A 6 11.60 5.74 -7.20
C TYR A 6 11.50 5.95 -5.68
N ALA A 7 12.50 6.60 -5.07
CA ALA A 7 12.53 6.80 -3.63
C ALA A 7 11.40 7.71 -3.14
N HIS A 8 11.02 8.73 -3.92
CA HIS A 8 9.89 9.60 -3.59
C HIS A 8 8.55 8.87 -3.64
N ILE A 9 8.33 8.06 -4.67
CA ILE A 9 7.09 7.27 -4.83
C ILE A 9 7.02 6.19 -3.74
N ALA A 10 8.12 5.48 -3.49
CA ALA A 10 8.20 4.43 -2.48
C ALA A 10 7.95 4.97 -1.05
N ASP A 11 8.48 6.16 -0.72
CA ASP A 11 8.22 6.80 0.57
C ASP A 11 6.73 7.16 0.71
N SER A 12 6.13 7.72 -0.33
CA SER A 12 4.70 8.04 -0.36
C SER A 12 3.82 6.79 -0.22
N ALA A 13 4.15 5.71 -0.93
CA ALA A 13 3.47 4.42 -0.84
C ALA A 13 3.53 3.87 0.59
N ALA A 14 4.71 3.89 1.21
CA ALA A 14 4.91 3.44 2.59
C ALA A 14 4.12 4.29 3.60
N ARG A 15 3.96 5.60 3.35
CA ARG A 15 3.10 6.46 4.19
C ARG A 15 1.62 6.10 4.05
N CYS A 16 1.11 5.94 2.83
CA CYS A 16 -0.27 5.49 2.59
C CYS A 16 -0.54 4.14 3.29
N GLU A 17 0.38 3.19 3.22
CA GLU A 17 0.24 1.91 3.92
C GLU A 17 0.12 2.06 5.44
N ARG A 18 0.94 2.92 6.06
CA ARG A 18 0.88 3.17 7.52
C ARG A 18 -0.44 3.79 7.94
N HIS A 19 -1.04 4.61 7.07
CA HIS A 19 -2.36 5.21 7.30
C HIS A 19 -3.53 4.28 6.91
N GLY A 20 -3.24 3.08 6.40
CA GLY A 20 -4.27 2.12 5.99
C GLY A 20 -4.92 2.44 4.64
N HIS A 21 -4.38 3.39 3.88
CA HIS A 21 -4.85 3.75 2.54
C HIS A 21 -4.30 2.73 1.53
N PHE A 22 -4.77 1.49 1.61
CA PHE A 22 -4.21 0.38 0.82
C PHE A 22 -4.45 0.51 -0.69
N ASP A 23 -5.48 1.24 -1.11
CA ASP A 23 -5.76 1.48 -2.54
C ASP A 23 -4.73 2.44 -3.18
N GLU A 24 -4.48 3.58 -2.52
CA GLU A 24 -3.44 4.53 -2.92
C GLU A 24 -2.04 3.89 -2.83
N ALA A 25 -1.78 3.15 -1.75
CA ALA A 25 -0.52 2.46 -1.56
C ALA A 25 -0.25 1.41 -2.65
N GLU A 26 -1.25 0.62 -3.02
CA GLU A 26 -1.16 -0.36 -4.11
C GLU A 26 -0.73 0.32 -5.41
N SER A 27 -1.40 1.42 -5.76
CA SER A 27 -1.13 2.18 -6.98
C SER A 27 0.28 2.77 -6.99
N LEU A 28 0.71 3.35 -5.87
CA LEU A 28 2.05 3.92 -5.73
C LEU A 28 3.13 2.83 -5.77
N TRP A 29 2.91 1.65 -5.20
CA TRP A 29 3.86 0.55 -5.29
C TRP A 29 4.03 0.02 -6.72
N ARG A 30 2.96 -0.02 -7.51
CA ARG A 30 3.04 -0.37 -8.94
C ARG A 30 3.89 0.65 -9.70
N GLN A 31 3.65 1.95 -9.48
CA GLN A 31 4.46 3.01 -10.07
C GLN A 31 5.92 2.94 -9.63
N ALA A 32 6.19 2.67 -8.35
CA ALA A 32 7.56 2.49 -7.86
C ALA A 32 8.26 1.30 -8.54
N SER A 33 7.54 0.20 -8.81
CA SER A 33 8.08 -0.93 -9.57
C SER A 33 8.47 -0.53 -10.99
N GLU A 34 7.68 0.30 -11.67
CA GLU A 34 8.00 0.78 -13.02
C GLU A 34 9.25 1.68 -13.03
N GLN A 35 9.45 2.47 -11.96
CA GLN A 35 10.60 3.38 -11.83
C GLN A 35 11.86 2.71 -11.26
N ALA A 36 11.74 1.50 -10.72
CA ALA A 36 12.88 0.79 -10.16
C ALA A 36 13.85 0.35 -11.26
N VAL A 37 15.13 0.69 -11.09
CA VAL A 37 16.21 0.26 -12.00
C VAL A 37 16.73 -1.12 -11.62
N GLN A 38 16.87 -1.38 -10.33
CA GLN A 38 17.34 -2.65 -9.78
C GLN A 38 16.20 -3.67 -9.73
N GLN A 39 16.47 -4.92 -10.12
CA GLN A 39 15.46 -5.96 -10.19
C GLN A 39 14.89 -6.30 -8.81
N GLU A 40 15.71 -6.27 -7.76
CA GLU A 40 15.31 -6.54 -6.39
C GLU A 40 14.27 -5.51 -5.92
N ASN A 41 14.46 -4.25 -6.31
CA ASN A 41 13.50 -3.18 -6.00
C ASN A 41 12.19 -3.36 -6.78
N ARG A 42 12.25 -3.80 -8.04
CA ARG A 42 11.04 -4.13 -8.81
C ARG A 42 10.26 -5.25 -8.14
N ASP A 43 10.93 -6.35 -7.82
CA ASP A 43 10.29 -7.52 -7.23
C ASP A 43 9.68 -7.19 -5.86
N TRP A 44 10.44 -6.45 -5.03
CA TRP A 44 9.96 -6.03 -3.72
C TRP A 44 8.73 -5.12 -3.83
N THR A 45 8.77 -4.09 -4.68
CA THR A 45 7.63 -3.18 -4.85
C THR A 45 6.41 -3.86 -5.48
N ALA A 46 6.61 -4.77 -6.44
CA ALA A 46 5.55 -5.59 -6.99
C ALA A 46 4.88 -6.50 -5.94
N LEU A 47 5.67 -7.10 -5.03
CA LEU A 47 5.14 -7.85 -3.91
C LEU A 47 4.33 -6.96 -2.96
N ARG A 48 4.83 -5.76 -2.64
CA ARG A 48 4.12 -4.81 -1.77
C ARG A 48 2.78 -4.37 -2.35
N ALA A 49 2.69 -4.15 -3.66
CA ALA A 49 1.43 -3.86 -4.33
C ALA A 49 0.41 -5.00 -4.12
N ARG A 50 0.82 -6.26 -4.30
CA ARG A 50 -0.04 -7.44 -4.07
C ARG A 50 -0.49 -7.59 -2.61
N VAL A 51 0.38 -7.24 -1.66
CA VAL A 51 0.03 -7.23 -0.23
C VAL A 51 -1.02 -6.16 0.06
N CYS A 52 -0.87 -4.96 -0.51
CA CYS A 52 -1.85 -3.87 -0.36
C CYS A 52 -3.20 -4.26 -0.97
N GLU A 53 -3.20 -4.82 -2.17
CA GLU A 53 -4.41 -5.36 -2.82
C GLU A 53 -5.11 -6.40 -1.92
N SER A 54 -4.35 -7.35 -1.39
CA SER A 54 -4.87 -8.42 -0.54
C SER A 54 -5.47 -7.85 0.76
N ARG A 55 -4.81 -6.86 1.37
CA ARG A 55 -5.32 -6.16 2.56
C ARG A 55 -6.60 -5.39 2.26
N ARG A 56 -6.63 -4.65 1.14
CA ARG A 56 -7.81 -3.92 0.67
C ARG A 56 -9.01 -4.86 0.50
N ARG A 57 -8.80 -6.00 -0.16
CA ARG A 57 -9.85 -7.02 -0.36
C ARG A 57 -10.31 -7.63 0.97
N PHE A 58 -9.39 -7.98 1.86
CA PHE A 58 -9.73 -8.52 3.18
C PHE A 58 -10.57 -7.53 4.01
N LEU A 59 -10.18 -6.26 4.03
CA LEU A 59 -10.91 -5.22 4.75
C LEU A 59 -12.28 -4.92 4.13
N ALA A 60 -12.40 -4.97 2.81
CA ALA A 60 -13.69 -4.86 2.13
C ALA A 60 -14.62 -6.05 2.41
N ALA A 61 -14.06 -7.26 2.55
CA ALA A 61 -14.81 -8.49 2.84
C ALA A 61 -15.19 -8.64 4.32
N CYS A 62 -14.54 -7.91 5.23
CA CYS A 62 -14.89 -7.83 6.64
C CYS A 62 -15.58 -6.49 6.93
N PRO A 63 -16.88 -6.33 6.63
CA PRO A 63 -17.62 -5.18 7.14
C PRO A 63 -17.50 -5.22 8.67
N ALA A 64 -17.06 -4.10 9.24
CA ALA A 64 -16.79 -3.94 10.66
C ALA A 64 -17.86 -4.65 11.50
N ARG A 65 -17.41 -5.53 12.41
CA ARG A 65 -18.25 -6.09 13.47
C ARG A 65 -18.94 -4.91 14.15
N VAL A 66 -20.23 -4.72 13.88
CA VAL A 66 -21.05 -3.64 14.41
C VAL A 66 -20.88 -3.68 15.93
N LYS A 67 -20.27 -2.64 16.52
CA LYS A 67 -20.27 -2.43 17.97
C LYS A 67 -21.68 -1.98 18.38
N ASN A 68 -22.63 -2.89 18.44
CA ASN A 68 -23.88 -2.68 19.17
C ASN A 68 -23.61 -2.93 20.65
N GLY A 69 -23.17 -1.88 21.34
CA GLY A 69 -22.98 -1.84 22.79
C GLY A 69 -23.67 -0.63 23.41
N GLY A 70 -24.86 -0.28 22.91
CA GLY A 70 -25.73 0.72 23.53
C GLY A 70 -26.81 0.00 24.33
N VAL A 71 -26.50 -0.28 25.60
CA VAL A 71 -27.51 -0.63 26.60
C VAL A 71 -28.07 0.70 27.12
N ALA A 72 -29.37 0.91 26.95
CA ALA A 72 -30.15 1.91 27.69
C ALA A 72 -31.41 1.21 28.19
#